data_AF-A0A969BT19-F1
#
_entry.id   AF-A0A969BT19-F1
#
_cell.length_a   1.000
_cell.length_b   1.000
_cell.length_c   1.000
_cell.angle_alpha   90.00
_cell.angle_beta   90.00
_cell.angle_gamma   90.00
#
_symmetry.space_group_name_H-M   'P 1'
#
loop_
_entity.id
_entity.type
_entity.pdbx_description
1 polymer ?
#
loop_
_entity_poly.entity_id
_entity_poly.type
_entity_poly.pdbx_seq_one_letter_code
_entity_poly.pdbx_strand_id
1 'polypeptide(L)'
;MAQSLPGYLDEIKRSKPEDLVVVSRELDPAYEITALVVKLEREGRKRPVLICEHVKGTRFPVLTNLHAGGKFGSGAYTVSGGLHGVGVKAVNALSSKTEVIVKREGKIFRQTYAEGKTTSPVETIGKTKGDETGTQVTFLRDATIFTEDNSYKFDALVQRFREMAFITRGLTIAFVDEREDAAAGGSATAGGGREMTFFFEDGISAFVRYLNRNKEQLHPVVYVEKKIDKIGVEVALQYTDATAQSEYYFANTINTPDGGTHQTGLRSALTRTLNDYARKSNILKEKEGNLDSKDTLEGLTAIVSIKHPEPQFESQTKVKLMNTDAKTAVEQTVREAFRPILGGEPARCQIDY
;
A
#
# COMPACT_ATOMS: atom_id res chain seq x y z
N MET A 1 9.04 -15.25 26.26
CA MET A 1 8.45 -14.28 25.32
C MET A 1 6.99 -14.12 25.68
N ALA A 2 6.61 -12.94 26.14
CA ALA A 2 5.27 -12.64 26.60
C ALA A 2 4.18 -12.96 25.57
N GLN A 3 3.08 -13.54 26.06
CA GLN A 3 1.97 -14.07 25.27
C GLN A 3 0.82 -13.06 25.09
N SER A 4 0.94 -11.84 25.60
CA SER A 4 -0.09 -10.80 25.47
C SER A 4 0.54 -9.42 25.44
N LEU A 5 -0.15 -8.43 24.88
CA LEU A 5 0.37 -7.06 24.87
C LEU A 5 0.64 -6.54 26.30
N PRO A 6 -0.27 -6.67 27.29
CA PRO A 6 0.05 -6.30 28.67
C PRO A 6 1.23 -7.07 29.24
N GLY A 7 1.29 -8.39 29.00
CA GLY A 7 2.42 -9.21 29.45
C GLY A 7 3.75 -8.81 28.80
N TYR A 8 3.72 -8.34 27.55
CA TYR A 8 4.88 -7.85 26.81
C TYR A 8 5.36 -6.50 27.35
N LEU A 9 4.42 -5.60 27.67
CA LEU A 9 4.75 -4.34 28.35
C LEU A 9 5.32 -4.60 29.74
N ASP A 10 4.78 -5.55 30.48
CA ASP A 10 5.31 -5.93 31.79
C ASP A 10 6.68 -6.61 31.68
N GLU A 11 6.92 -7.41 30.63
CA GLU A 11 8.23 -7.98 30.33
C GLU A 11 9.25 -6.88 29.98
N ILE A 12 8.89 -5.90 29.17
CA ILE A 12 9.77 -4.75 28.88
C ILE A 12 10.01 -3.93 30.13
N LYS A 13 8.97 -3.58 30.89
CA LYS A 13 9.10 -2.84 32.16
C LYS A 13 10.08 -3.51 33.12
N ARG A 14 10.11 -4.85 33.14
CA ARG A 14 11.00 -5.63 34.00
C ARG A 14 12.40 -5.83 33.42
N SER A 15 12.51 -6.10 32.13
CA SER A 15 13.77 -6.54 31.51
C SER A 15 14.57 -5.42 30.83
N LYS A 16 13.86 -4.40 30.31
CA LYS A 16 14.41 -3.27 29.54
C LYS A 16 13.55 -2.02 29.72
N PRO A 17 13.41 -1.50 30.96
CA PRO A 17 12.57 -0.33 31.24
C PRO A 17 12.95 0.89 30.39
N GLU A 18 14.21 0.99 29.98
CA GLU A 18 14.75 2.04 29.13
C GLU A 18 14.22 2.00 27.68
N ASP A 19 13.75 0.84 27.21
CA ASP A 19 13.09 0.70 25.91
C ASP A 19 11.60 1.09 25.99
N LEU A 20 11.02 1.30 27.19
CA LEU A 20 9.66 1.78 27.33
C LEU A 20 9.62 3.31 27.41
N VAL A 21 8.90 3.93 26.48
CA VAL A 21 8.71 5.38 26.44
C VAL A 21 7.22 5.67 26.59
N VAL A 22 6.84 6.23 27.73
CA VAL A 22 5.46 6.66 27.99
C VAL A 22 5.36 8.16 27.74
N VAL A 23 4.41 8.56 26.91
CA VAL A 23 4.09 9.95 26.61
C VAL A 23 2.69 10.24 27.12
N SER A 24 2.64 10.91 28.28
CA SER A 24 1.41 11.27 29.00
C SER A 24 0.87 12.66 28.63
N ARG A 25 1.52 13.39 27.72
CA ARG A 25 0.96 14.63 27.17
C ARG A 25 0.09 14.30 25.97
N GLU A 26 -0.93 15.13 25.71
CA GLU A 26 -1.70 15.01 24.47
C GLU A 26 -0.78 15.20 23.25
N LEU A 27 -0.92 14.29 22.28
CA LEU A 27 -0.15 14.27 21.05
C LEU A 27 -1.04 14.45 19.83
N ASP A 28 -0.64 15.32 18.91
CA ASP A 28 -1.20 15.35 17.56
C ASP A 28 -0.50 14.29 16.69
N PRO A 29 -1.20 13.21 16.29
CA PRO A 29 -0.59 12.09 15.58
C PRO A 29 -0.06 12.48 14.19
N ALA A 30 -0.52 13.58 13.61
CA ALA A 30 -0.08 14.04 12.29
C ALA A 30 1.36 14.55 12.28
N TYR A 31 1.86 15.08 13.41
CA TYR A 31 3.14 15.80 13.44
C TYR A 31 4.10 15.27 14.52
N GLU A 32 3.58 14.82 15.66
CA GLU A 32 4.39 14.66 16.86
C GLU A 32 4.92 13.24 17.05
N ILE A 33 4.23 12.23 16.53
CA ILE A 33 4.69 10.83 16.61
C ILE A 33 6.00 10.67 15.84
N THR A 34 6.08 11.20 14.62
CA THR A 34 7.31 11.15 13.80
C THR A 34 8.46 11.89 14.48
N ALA A 35 8.21 13.07 15.07
CA ALA A 35 9.24 13.81 15.80
C ALA A 35 9.74 13.04 17.04
N LEU A 36 8.84 12.35 17.74
CA LEU A 36 9.19 11.46 18.87
C LEU A 36 10.03 10.29 18.42
N VAL A 37 9.69 9.62 17.31
CA VAL A 37 10.47 8.50 16.75
C VAL A 37 11.87 8.97 16.39
N VAL A 38 12.00 10.07 15.64
CA VAL A 38 13.31 10.63 15.23
C VAL A 38 14.15 11.01 16.45
N LYS A 39 13.53 11.57 17.49
CA LYS A 39 14.22 11.90 18.74
C LYS A 39 14.76 10.62 19.41
N LEU A 40 13.95 9.57 19.52
CA LEU A 40 14.34 8.31 20.15
C LEU A 40 15.44 7.58 19.36
N GLU A 41 15.40 7.64 18.03
CA GLU A 41 16.47 7.13 17.17
C GLU A 41 17.79 7.89 17.40
N ARG A 42 17.75 9.23 17.48
CA ARG A 42 18.92 10.06 17.80
C ARG A 42 19.48 9.80 19.19
N GLU A 43 18.63 9.43 20.14
CA GLU A 43 19.00 8.99 21.49
C GLU A 43 19.55 7.55 21.52
N GLY A 44 19.66 6.88 20.37
CA GLY A 44 20.25 5.54 20.26
C GLY A 44 19.34 4.42 20.77
N ARG A 45 18.04 4.67 20.97
CA ARG A 45 17.06 3.67 21.39
C ARG A 45 16.78 2.73 20.22
N LYS A 46 17.30 1.50 20.28
CA LYS A 46 17.27 0.57 19.13
C LYS A 46 15.90 -0.09 18.90
N ARG A 47 15.02 -0.17 19.91
CA ARG A 47 13.68 -0.81 19.83
C ARG A 47 12.65 -0.23 20.84
N PRO A 48 12.39 1.09 20.84
CA PRO A 48 11.51 1.64 21.86
C PRO A 48 10.05 1.19 21.64
N VAL A 49 9.38 0.85 22.74
CA VAL A 49 7.94 0.72 22.81
C VAL A 49 7.37 2.04 23.30
N LEU A 50 6.70 2.74 22.39
CA LEU A 50 6.05 4.01 22.65
C LEU A 50 4.60 3.76 23.11
N ILE A 51 4.26 4.26 24.30
CA ILE A 51 2.89 4.33 24.80
C ILE A 51 2.47 5.79 24.82
N CYS A 52 1.54 6.19 23.96
CA CYS A 52 0.95 7.52 23.96
C CYS A 52 -0.40 7.45 24.67
N GLU A 53 -0.50 7.98 25.89
CA GLU A 53 -1.71 7.86 26.72
C GLU A 53 -2.85 8.74 26.22
N HIS A 54 -2.51 9.90 25.65
CA HIS A 54 -3.45 10.87 25.11
C HIS A 54 -3.06 11.23 23.69
N VAL A 55 -3.89 10.85 22.71
CA VAL A 55 -3.67 11.18 21.30
C VAL A 55 -4.91 11.92 20.81
N LYS A 56 -4.70 13.13 20.30
CA LYS A 56 -5.74 14.01 19.82
C LYS A 56 -6.59 13.30 18.75
N GLY A 57 -7.91 13.32 18.94
CA GLY A 57 -8.85 12.65 18.04
C GLY A 57 -9.09 11.16 18.31
N THR A 58 -8.45 10.56 19.33
CA THR A 58 -8.76 9.20 19.79
C THR A 58 -8.96 9.18 21.31
N ARG A 59 -9.89 8.32 21.77
CA ARG A 59 -10.09 8.06 23.21
C ARG A 59 -9.18 6.94 23.74
N PHE A 60 -8.43 6.30 22.85
CA PHE A 60 -7.60 5.15 23.16
C PHE A 60 -6.11 5.50 23.12
N PRO A 61 -5.31 4.96 24.06
CA PRO A 61 -3.86 5.12 24.01
C PRO A 61 -3.29 4.40 22.78
N VAL A 62 -2.32 5.02 22.12
CA VAL A 62 -1.63 4.42 20.97
C VAL A 62 -0.38 3.71 21.46
N LEU A 63 -0.28 2.43 21.14
CA LEU A 63 0.90 1.64 21.44
C LEU A 63 1.64 1.27 20.15
N THR A 64 2.89 1.67 20.07
CA THR A 64 3.76 1.32 18.94
C THR A 64 4.98 0.59 19.48
N ASN A 65 5.32 -0.53 18.85
CA ASN A 65 6.58 -1.21 19.09
C ASN A 65 7.44 -1.00 17.85
N LEU A 66 8.45 -0.14 17.98
CA LEU A 66 9.40 0.12 16.90
C LEU A 66 10.32 -1.09 16.78
N HIS A 67 10.34 -1.71 15.60
CA HIS A 67 11.29 -2.76 15.18
C HIS A 67 10.98 -4.23 15.51
N ALA A 68 9.71 -4.64 15.67
CA ALA A 68 9.34 -6.05 15.84
C ALA A 68 8.65 -6.66 14.61
N GLY A 69 9.43 -7.04 13.59
CA GLY A 69 8.98 -7.78 12.40
C GLY A 69 10.13 -8.26 11.49
N GLY A 70 9.96 -9.34 10.73
CA GLY A 70 11.00 -9.86 9.82
C GLY A 70 11.28 -8.99 8.57
N LYS A 71 10.73 -7.78 8.53
CA LYS A 71 10.83 -6.82 7.42
C LYS A 71 11.89 -5.74 7.66
N PHE A 72 12.62 -5.84 8.78
CA PHE A 72 13.78 -5.00 9.06
C PHE A 72 15.03 -5.71 8.52
N GLY A 73 15.62 -5.16 7.45
CA GLY A 73 16.76 -5.71 6.74
C GLY A 73 16.38 -6.38 5.40
N SER A 74 17.29 -6.30 4.42
CA SER A 74 17.10 -6.80 3.03
C SER A 74 17.04 -8.33 2.88
N GLY A 75 17.12 -9.09 3.98
CA GLY A 75 17.34 -10.53 3.94
C GLY A 75 16.11 -11.40 3.69
N ALA A 76 14.92 -11.00 4.18
CA ALA A 76 13.69 -11.80 4.04
C ALA A 76 12.70 -11.25 3.00
N TYR A 77 12.76 -9.96 2.69
CA TYR A 77 11.93 -9.30 1.69
C TYR A 77 12.78 -8.30 0.91
N THR A 78 12.85 -8.46 -0.41
CA THR A 78 13.58 -7.56 -1.32
C THR A 78 12.86 -6.24 -1.54
N VAL A 79 11.52 -6.26 -1.60
CA VAL A 79 10.63 -5.09 -1.68
C VAL A 79 9.35 -5.42 -0.92
N SER A 80 8.90 -4.54 -0.02
CA SER A 80 7.61 -4.73 0.65
C SER A 80 6.97 -3.41 1.05
N GLY A 81 5.64 -3.36 1.06
CA GLY A 81 4.93 -2.19 1.57
C GLY A 81 4.98 -2.08 3.10
N GLY A 82 5.07 -3.20 3.81
CA GLY A 82 5.05 -3.21 5.28
C GLY A 82 6.42 -2.94 5.89
N LEU A 83 6.69 -1.72 6.36
CA LEU A 83 7.99 -1.39 6.95
C LEU A 83 8.02 -1.43 8.47
N HIS A 84 6.85 -1.28 9.12
CA HIS A 84 6.80 -0.98 10.55
C HIS A 84 6.55 -2.18 11.46
N GLY A 85 6.18 -3.36 10.93
CA GLY A 85 5.98 -4.58 11.74
C GLY A 85 4.77 -4.55 12.71
N VAL A 86 3.92 -3.53 12.64
CA VAL A 86 2.78 -3.33 13.56
C VAL A 86 1.42 -3.76 13.01
N GLY A 87 1.27 -3.92 11.69
CA GLY A 87 -0.05 -4.07 11.04
C GLY A 87 -0.90 -5.22 11.61
N VAL A 88 -0.39 -6.45 11.57
CA VAL A 88 -1.12 -7.62 12.08
C VAL A 88 -1.35 -7.57 13.60
N LYS A 89 -0.48 -6.89 14.35
CA LYS A 89 -0.64 -6.70 15.80
C LYS A 89 -1.78 -5.74 16.10
N ALA A 90 -1.91 -4.66 15.34
CA ALA A 90 -3.03 -3.74 15.44
C ALA A 90 -4.36 -4.45 15.11
N VAL A 91 -4.40 -5.23 14.02
CA VAL A 91 -5.59 -6.04 13.70
C VAL A 91 -5.97 -6.95 14.87
N ASN A 92 -4.99 -7.68 15.43
CA ASN A 92 -5.24 -8.57 16.57
C ASN A 92 -5.72 -7.83 17.83
N ALA A 93 -5.12 -6.67 18.14
CA ALA A 93 -5.49 -5.86 19.30
C ALA A 93 -6.90 -5.25 19.18
N LEU A 94 -7.34 -4.96 17.95
CA LEU A 94 -8.66 -4.39 17.64
C LEU A 94 -9.72 -5.46 17.30
N SER A 95 -9.41 -6.73 17.55
CA SER A 95 -10.27 -7.87 17.29
C SER A 95 -10.67 -8.56 18.59
N SER A 96 -11.95 -8.89 18.73
CA SER A 96 -12.46 -9.70 19.85
C SER A 96 -11.95 -11.14 19.77
N LYS A 97 -11.75 -11.65 18.55
CA LYS A 97 -11.18 -12.97 18.27
C LYS A 97 -10.28 -12.92 17.04
N THR A 98 -9.16 -13.61 17.10
CA THR A 98 -8.28 -13.85 15.95
C THR A 98 -7.84 -15.30 15.96
N GLU A 99 -7.81 -15.94 14.80
CA GLU A 99 -7.25 -17.26 14.57
C GLU A 99 -6.23 -17.19 13.44
N VAL A 100 -5.08 -17.83 13.65
CA VAL A 100 -4.02 -17.94 12.66
C VAL A 100 -3.75 -19.41 12.39
N ILE A 101 -3.86 -19.80 11.12
CA ILE A 101 -3.49 -21.14 10.64
C ILE A 101 -2.28 -21.01 9.72
N VAL A 102 -1.22 -21.76 10.00
CA VAL A 102 0.01 -21.77 9.20
C VAL A 102 0.27 -23.17 8.68
N LYS A 103 0.37 -23.32 7.36
CA LYS A 103 0.82 -24.54 6.69
C LYS A 103 2.30 -24.40 6.35
N ARG A 104 3.16 -25.20 6.98
CA ARG A 104 4.61 -25.16 6.77
C ARG A 104 5.26 -26.49 7.18
N GLU A 105 6.30 -26.90 6.46
CA GLU A 105 7.12 -28.09 6.80
C GLU A 105 6.27 -29.36 7.02
N GLY A 106 5.30 -29.59 6.14
CA GLY A 106 4.43 -30.78 6.20
C GLY A 106 3.34 -30.72 7.29
N LYS A 107 3.25 -29.63 8.06
CA LYS A 107 2.37 -29.51 9.24
C LYS A 107 1.42 -28.31 9.14
N ILE A 108 0.28 -28.44 9.79
CA ILE A 108 -0.71 -27.38 9.97
C ILE A 108 -0.67 -26.94 11.43
N PHE A 109 -0.30 -25.70 11.65
CA PHE A 109 -0.24 -25.08 12.97
C PHE A 109 -1.42 -24.15 13.17
N ARG A 110 -1.94 -24.08 14.39
CA ARG A 110 -3.03 -23.19 14.79
C ARG A 110 -2.64 -22.43 16.06
N GLN A 111 -3.01 -21.16 16.11
CA GLN A 111 -2.98 -20.37 17.33
C GLN A 111 -4.14 -19.38 17.37
N THR A 112 -4.76 -19.24 18.54
CA THR A 112 -5.87 -18.32 18.76
C THR A 112 -5.48 -17.15 19.68
N TYR A 113 -6.18 -16.04 19.48
CA TYR A 113 -6.03 -14.82 20.25
C TYR A 113 -7.40 -14.18 20.52
N ALA A 114 -7.48 -13.37 21.57
CA ALA A 114 -8.62 -12.52 21.89
C ALA A 114 -8.11 -11.19 22.43
N GLU A 115 -8.58 -10.06 21.89
CA GLU A 115 -8.22 -8.70 22.34
C GLU A 115 -6.70 -8.50 22.39
N GLY A 116 -5.98 -8.98 21.36
CA GLY A 116 -4.53 -8.91 21.28
C GLY A 116 -3.75 -9.87 22.19
N LYS A 117 -4.44 -10.72 22.97
CA LYS A 117 -3.83 -11.69 23.89
C LYS A 117 -3.89 -13.09 23.30
N THR A 118 -2.81 -13.86 23.43
CA THR A 118 -2.79 -15.28 23.06
C THR A 118 -3.71 -16.06 23.98
N THR A 119 -4.57 -16.91 23.40
CA THR A 119 -5.51 -17.76 24.15
C THR A 119 -5.19 -19.25 24.05
N SER A 120 -4.27 -19.64 23.17
CA SER A 120 -3.79 -21.03 23.03
C SER A 120 -2.27 -21.09 22.84
N PRO A 121 -1.61 -22.20 23.22
CA PRO A 121 -0.29 -22.51 22.67
C PRO A 121 -0.36 -22.69 21.14
N VAL A 122 0.81 -22.78 20.49
CA VAL A 122 0.86 -23.18 19.08
C VAL A 122 0.57 -24.68 19.00
N GLU A 123 -0.56 -25.02 18.40
CA GLU A 123 -1.05 -26.40 18.28
C GLU A 123 -0.71 -26.94 16.89
N THR A 124 -0.29 -28.21 16.80
CA THR A 124 -0.25 -28.91 15.51
C THR A 124 -1.60 -29.60 15.30
N ILE A 125 -2.41 -29.07 14.39
CA ILE A 125 -3.78 -29.54 14.14
C ILE A 125 -3.89 -30.53 12.97
N GLY A 126 -2.78 -30.79 12.27
CA GLY A 126 -2.78 -31.76 11.18
C GLY A 126 -1.48 -31.75 10.37
N LYS A 127 -1.50 -32.53 9.28
CA LYS A 127 -0.45 -32.55 8.24
C LYS A 127 -0.96 -31.87 6.99
N THR A 128 -0.07 -31.25 6.23
CA THR A 128 -0.42 -30.64 4.93
C THR A 128 -0.73 -31.74 3.91
N LYS A 129 -1.55 -31.40 2.91
CA LYS A 129 -1.68 -32.22 1.71
C LYS A 129 -0.51 -31.90 0.78
N GLY A 130 0.34 -32.87 0.51
CA GLY A 130 1.56 -32.67 -0.28
C GLY A 130 2.40 -31.49 0.25
N ASP A 131 2.86 -30.65 -0.67
CA ASP A 131 3.75 -29.51 -0.40
C ASP A 131 3.00 -28.18 -0.18
N GLU A 132 1.72 -28.24 0.20
CA GLU A 132 0.94 -27.03 0.50
C GLU A 132 1.60 -26.16 1.58
N THR A 133 1.74 -24.87 1.29
CA THR A 133 2.20 -23.87 2.24
C THR A 133 1.28 -22.65 2.24
N GLY A 134 1.26 -21.89 3.33
CA GLY A 134 0.48 -20.65 3.39
C GLY A 134 0.12 -20.25 4.81
N THR A 135 -0.46 -19.05 4.92
CA THR A 135 -0.96 -18.50 6.18
C THR A 135 -2.37 -17.99 5.96
N GLN A 136 -3.29 -18.46 6.78
CA GLN A 136 -4.65 -17.96 6.86
C GLN A 136 -4.82 -17.21 8.19
N VAL A 137 -5.44 -16.03 8.11
CA VAL A 137 -5.77 -15.20 9.27
C VAL A 137 -7.25 -14.91 9.24
N THR A 138 -7.96 -15.34 10.27
CA THR A 138 -9.37 -15.07 10.48
C THR A 138 -9.48 -14.14 11.69
N PHE A 139 -10.24 -13.06 11.58
CA PHE A 139 -10.41 -12.13 12.70
C PHE A 139 -11.83 -11.58 12.75
N LEU A 140 -12.27 -11.23 13.96
CA LEU A 140 -13.56 -10.63 14.21
C LEU A 140 -13.35 -9.28 14.91
N ARG A 141 -13.76 -8.20 14.25
CA ARG A 141 -13.68 -6.85 14.82
C ARG A 141 -14.30 -6.79 16.21
N ASP A 142 -13.70 -6.01 17.11
CA ASP A 142 -14.27 -5.78 18.43
C ASP A 142 -15.41 -4.75 18.35
N ALA A 143 -16.65 -5.20 18.63
CA ALA A 143 -17.83 -4.34 18.59
C ALA A 143 -17.87 -3.31 19.73
N THR A 144 -17.08 -3.49 20.79
CA THR A 144 -16.95 -2.51 21.88
C THR A 144 -16.05 -1.33 21.49
N ILE A 145 -15.13 -1.56 20.54
CA ILE A 145 -14.24 -0.54 19.98
C ILE A 145 -14.92 0.15 18.79
N PHE A 146 -15.48 -0.63 17.87
CA PHE A 146 -16.11 -0.14 16.63
C PHE A 146 -17.64 -0.07 16.79
N THR A 147 -18.11 0.95 17.52
CA THR A 147 -19.50 1.08 17.97
C THR A 147 -20.49 1.61 16.92
N GLU A 148 -20.02 2.27 15.86
CA GLU A 148 -20.85 2.73 14.75
C GLU A 148 -21.19 1.57 13.77
N ASP A 149 -22.08 1.82 12.79
CA ASP A 149 -22.36 0.88 11.69
C ASP A 149 -21.12 0.70 10.81
N ASN A 150 -20.25 -0.20 11.27
CA ASN A 150 -18.95 -0.53 10.71
C ASN A 150 -19.01 -1.88 9.99
N SER A 151 -20.11 -2.14 9.28
CA SER A 151 -20.21 -3.32 8.41
C SER A 151 -19.19 -3.23 7.28
N TYR A 152 -18.59 -4.38 6.93
CA TYR A 152 -17.66 -4.45 5.80
C TYR A 152 -18.42 -4.20 4.49
N LYS A 153 -18.11 -3.10 3.81
CA LYS A 153 -18.76 -2.72 2.55
C LYS A 153 -18.18 -3.53 1.38
N PHE A 154 -19.02 -4.33 0.72
CA PHE A 154 -18.60 -5.22 -0.37
C PHE A 154 -17.92 -4.43 -1.51
N ASP A 155 -18.58 -3.38 -2.00
CA ASP A 155 -18.07 -2.58 -3.12
C ASP A 155 -16.72 -1.91 -2.81
N ALA A 156 -16.53 -1.49 -1.56
CA ALA A 156 -15.25 -0.91 -1.13
C ALA A 156 -14.13 -1.94 -1.15
N LEU A 157 -14.39 -3.18 -0.72
CA LEU A 157 -13.42 -4.28 -0.75
C LEU A 157 -13.14 -4.75 -2.19
N VAL A 158 -14.17 -4.88 -3.02
CA VAL A 158 -14.06 -5.19 -4.46
C VAL A 158 -13.15 -4.18 -5.15
N GLN A 159 -13.35 -2.88 -4.89
CA GLN A 159 -12.50 -1.85 -5.46
C GLN A 159 -11.05 -2.04 -5.03
N ARG A 160 -10.78 -2.28 -3.74
CA ARG A 160 -9.41 -2.47 -3.23
C ARG A 160 -8.74 -3.73 -3.78
N PHE A 161 -9.44 -4.86 -3.83
CA PHE A 161 -8.89 -6.08 -4.40
C PHE A 161 -8.62 -5.95 -5.89
N ARG A 162 -9.49 -5.28 -6.64
CA ARG A 162 -9.25 -4.97 -8.05
C ARG A 162 -8.01 -4.11 -8.24
N GLU A 163 -7.87 -3.02 -7.46
CA GLU A 163 -6.66 -2.17 -7.46
C GLU A 163 -5.40 -2.99 -7.18
N MET A 164 -5.42 -3.87 -6.17
CA MET A 164 -4.28 -4.72 -5.81
C MET A 164 -3.89 -5.70 -6.93
N ALA A 165 -4.87 -6.30 -7.59
CA ALA A 165 -4.64 -7.23 -8.69
C ALA A 165 -4.04 -6.53 -9.92
N PHE A 166 -4.44 -5.28 -10.19
CA PHE A 166 -3.80 -4.47 -11.23
C PHE A 166 -2.34 -4.13 -10.92
N ILE A 167 -2.05 -3.78 -9.67
CA ILE A 167 -0.71 -3.35 -9.26
C ILE A 167 0.27 -4.53 -9.11
N THR A 168 -0.25 -5.74 -8.96
CA THR A 168 0.55 -6.96 -8.76
C THR A 168 0.28 -7.96 -9.87
N ARG A 169 1.00 -7.82 -10.99
CA ARG A 169 0.87 -8.72 -12.16
C ARG A 169 0.98 -10.18 -11.75
N GLY A 170 0.08 -11.01 -12.29
CA GLY A 170 0.04 -12.44 -12.02
C GLY A 170 -0.56 -12.85 -10.67
N LEU A 171 -1.01 -11.89 -9.85
CA LEU A 171 -1.73 -12.19 -8.61
C LEU A 171 -3.21 -12.46 -8.91
N THR A 172 -3.68 -13.63 -8.51
CA THR A 172 -5.11 -13.94 -8.49
C THR A 172 -5.67 -13.62 -7.10
N ILE A 173 -6.73 -12.82 -7.04
CA ILE A 173 -7.46 -12.54 -5.80
C ILE A 173 -8.89 -13.02 -5.98
N ALA A 174 -9.30 -14.02 -5.18
CA ALA A 174 -10.69 -14.44 -5.07
C ALA A 174 -11.31 -13.79 -3.83
N PHE A 175 -12.48 -13.19 -4.00
CA PHE A 175 -13.24 -12.55 -2.93
C PHE A 175 -14.68 -13.09 -2.91
N VAL A 176 -15.06 -13.65 -1.77
CA VAL A 176 -16.36 -14.29 -1.55
C VAL A 176 -17.05 -13.60 -0.38
N ASP A 177 -18.30 -13.21 -0.57
CA ASP A 177 -19.17 -12.66 0.48
C ASP A 177 -20.21 -13.70 0.91
N GLU A 178 -19.93 -14.39 2.01
CA GLU A 178 -20.75 -15.48 2.57
C GLU A 178 -21.98 -14.99 3.37
N ARG A 179 -22.24 -13.66 3.45
CA ARG A 179 -23.34 -13.11 4.26
C ARG A 179 -24.73 -13.50 3.76
N GLU A 180 -24.91 -13.56 2.44
CA GLU A 180 -26.20 -13.92 1.83
C GLU A 180 -26.49 -15.42 2.04
N ASP A 181 -25.48 -16.29 1.97
CA ASP A 181 -25.60 -17.72 2.30
C ASP A 181 -25.93 -17.95 3.79
N ALA A 182 -25.30 -17.17 4.68
CA ALA A 182 -25.56 -17.23 6.13
C ALA A 182 -26.99 -16.80 6.50
N ALA A 183 -27.57 -15.83 5.80
CA ALA A 183 -28.94 -15.36 6.02
C ALA A 183 -30.01 -16.36 5.53
N ALA A 184 -29.67 -17.20 4.54
CA ALA A 184 -30.56 -18.21 3.97
C ALA A 184 -30.57 -19.56 4.73
N GLY A 185 -29.80 -19.70 5.81
CA GLY A 185 -29.70 -20.94 6.60
C GLY A 185 -29.05 -22.11 5.85
N GLY A 186 -28.35 -21.83 4.75
CA GLY A 186 -27.69 -22.83 3.91
C GLY A 186 -26.26 -23.14 4.35
N SER A 187 -25.79 -24.36 4.03
CA SER A 187 -24.37 -24.70 4.02
C SER A 187 -23.63 -23.80 3.04
N ALA A 188 -22.40 -23.37 3.38
CA ALA A 188 -21.50 -22.48 2.62
C ALA A 188 -21.04 -23.02 1.24
N THR A 189 -21.81 -23.92 0.64
CA THR A 189 -21.53 -24.63 -0.61
C THR A 189 -22.64 -24.46 -1.66
N ALA A 190 -23.61 -23.57 -1.42
CA ALA A 190 -24.80 -23.42 -2.25
C ALA A 190 -24.86 -22.07 -2.99
N GLY A 191 -23.77 -21.64 -3.64
CA GLY A 191 -23.77 -20.74 -4.80
C GLY A 191 -24.59 -19.44 -4.76
N GLY A 192 -24.94 -18.91 -3.57
CA GLY A 192 -25.77 -17.74 -3.39
C GLY A 192 -24.99 -16.48 -2.99
N GLY A 193 -23.77 -16.63 -2.46
CA GLY A 193 -22.90 -15.50 -2.13
C GLY A 193 -22.39 -14.73 -3.35
N ARG A 194 -22.15 -13.43 -3.18
CA ARG A 194 -21.47 -12.61 -4.20
C ARG A 194 -20.00 -12.98 -4.25
N GLU A 195 -19.55 -13.54 -5.37
CA GLU A 195 -18.16 -13.89 -5.63
C GLU A 195 -17.57 -13.04 -6.76
N MET A 196 -16.31 -12.61 -6.59
CA MET A 196 -15.54 -11.96 -7.65
C MET A 196 -14.09 -12.46 -7.64
N THR A 197 -13.55 -12.74 -8.82
CA THR A 197 -12.13 -13.08 -9.02
C THR A 197 -11.46 -11.99 -9.84
N PHE A 198 -10.26 -11.57 -9.43
CA PHE A 198 -9.45 -10.56 -10.09
C PHE A 198 -8.12 -11.17 -10.54
N PHE A 199 -7.81 -11.03 -11.83
CA PHE A 199 -6.54 -11.43 -12.43
C PHE A 199 -6.26 -10.52 -13.63
N PHE A 200 -5.09 -9.89 -13.66
CA PHE A 200 -4.71 -8.96 -14.73
C PHE A 200 -3.24 -9.14 -15.11
N GLU A 201 -2.99 -9.59 -16.35
CA GLU A 201 -1.63 -9.79 -16.88
C GLU A 201 -0.96 -8.48 -17.26
N ASP A 202 -1.72 -7.56 -17.87
CA ASP A 202 -1.24 -6.25 -18.34
C ASP A 202 -1.06 -5.21 -17.21
N GLY A 203 -1.27 -5.61 -15.95
CA GLY A 203 -1.05 -4.79 -14.76
C GLY A 203 -1.70 -3.40 -14.83
N ILE A 204 -0.89 -2.36 -14.57
CA ILE A 204 -1.39 -0.97 -14.49
C ILE A 204 -1.88 -0.41 -15.84
N SER A 205 -1.47 -1.00 -16.97
CA SER A 205 -2.02 -0.62 -18.28
C SER A 205 -3.49 -1.03 -18.41
N ALA A 206 -3.85 -2.22 -17.91
CA ALA A 206 -5.25 -2.62 -17.82
C ALA A 206 -6.03 -1.73 -16.84
N PHE A 207 -5.37 -1.24 -15.79
CA PHE A 207 -6.01 -0.33 -14.84
C PHE A 207 -6.34 1.03 -15.47
N VAL A 208 -5.42 1.63 -16.25
CA VAL A 208 -5.71 2.86 -17.01
C VAL A 208 -6.89 2.64 -17.96
N ARG A 209 -6.92 1.53 -18.73
CA ARG A 209 -8.06 1.20 -19.60
C ARG A 209 -9.35 1.06 -18.81
N TYR A 210 -9.31 0.40 -17.66
CA TYR A 210 -10.47 0.26 -16.79
C TYR A 210 -10.98 1.62 -16.30
N LEU A 211 -10.10 2.54 -15.89
CA LEU A 211 -10.46 3.89 -15.45
C LEU A 211 -11.06 4.75 -16.57
N ASN A 212 -10.60 4.55 -17.80
CA ASN A 212 -11.04 5.32 -18.96
C ASN A 212 -12.16 4.68 -19.78
N ARG A 213 -12.69 3.52 -19.37
CA ARG A 213 -13.68 2.73 -20.14
C ARG A 213 -14.96 3.48 -20.55
N ASN A 214 -15.28 4.58 -19.88
CA ASN A 214 -16.47 5.41 -20.13
C ASN A 214 -16.11 6.82 -20.65
N LYS A 215 -14.88 7.04 -21.13
CA LYS A 215 -14.38 8.32 -21.66
C LYS A 215 -13.92 8.13 -23.11
N GLU A 216 -13.81 9.19 -23.90
CA GLU A 216 -13.20 9.10 -25.23
C GLU A 216 -11.67 9.13 -25.10
N GLN A 217 -10.99 8.07 -25.53
CA GLN A 217 -9.53 8.00 -25.43
C GLN A 217 -8.86 8.62 -26.65
N LEU A 218 -7.96 9.58 -26.42
CA LEU A 218 -7.32 10.34 -27.52
C LEU A 218 -6.16 9.59 -28.17
N HIS A 219 -5.59 8.60 -27.47
CA HIS A 219 -4.50 7.77 -27.96
C HIS A 219 -4.42 6.44 -27.17
N PRO A 220 -3.69 5.42 -27.66
CA PRO A 220 -3.43 4.19 -26.91
C PRO A 220 -2.70 4.45 -25.58
N VAL A 221 -2.87 3.56 -24.59
CA VAL A 221 -2.17 3.67 -23.30
C VAL A 221 -0.67 3.68 -23.53
N VAL A 222 0.00 4.71 -22.99
CA VAL A 222 1.45 4.79 -22.91
C VAL A 222 1.87 4.04 -21.68
N TYR A 223 2.79 3.10 -21.83
CA TYR A 223 3.30 2.29 -20.73
C TYR A 223 4.82 2.21 -20.82
N VAL A 224 5.46 2.28 -19.65
CA VAL A 224 6.89 2.10 -19.49
C VAL A 224 7.17 1.42 -18.14
N GLU A 225 8.06 0.44 -18.14
CA GLU A 225 8.65 -0.11 -16.93
C GLU A 225 10.16 -0.06 -17.04
N LYS A 226 10.80 0.49 -16.02
CA LYS A 226 12.25 0.57 -15.98
C LYS A 226 12.77 0.43 -14.57
N LYS A 227 14.00 -0.05 -14.47
CA LYS A 227 14.76 -0.01 -13.23
C LYS A 227 15.80 1.10 -13.32
N ILE A 228 15.64 2.13 -12.49
CA ILE A 228 16.63 3.19 -12.31
C ILE A 228 17.38 2.89 -11.02
N ASP A 229 18.67 2.61 -11.13
CA ASP A 229 19.51 2.08 -10.03
C ASP A 229 18.89 0.83 -9.38
N LYS A 230 18.34 0.97 -8.17
CA LYS A 230 17.67 -0.11 -7.42
C LYS A 230 16.15 0.05 -7.37
N ILE A 231 15.62 1.12 -7.95
CA ILE A 231 14.19 1.48 -7.89
C ILE A 231 13.53 0.99 -9.17
N GLY A 232 12.58 0.06 -9.04
CA GLY A 232 11.68 -0.27 -10.15
C GLY A 232 10.63 0.82 -10.29
N VAL A 233 10.38 1.30 -11.49
CA VAL A 233 9.37 2.31 -11.81
C VAL A 233 8.51 1.77 -12.95
N GLU A 234 7.22 1.75 -12.73
CA GLU A 234 6.21 1.36 -13.71
C GLU A 234 5.23 2.54 -13.87
N VAL A 235 5.04 3.03 -15.09
CA VAL A 235 4.12 4.13 -15.39
C VAL A 235 3.20 3.70 -16.52
N ALA A 236 1.90 3.89 -16.34
CA ALA A 236 0.93 3.83 -17.41
C ALA A 236 0.10 5.11 -17.42
N LEU A 237 -0.14 5.69 -18.59
CA LEU A 237 -0.97 6.87 -18.73
C LEU A 237 -1.69 6.97 -20.06
N GLN A 238 -2.74 7.78 -20.08
CA GLN A 238 -3.56 8.04 -21.25
C GLN A 238 -4.32 9.35 -21.08
N TYR A 239 -4.34 10.18 -22.13
CA TYR A 239 -5.20 11.36 -22.20
C TYR A 239 -6.57 10.99 -22.79
N THR A 240 -7.60 11.63 -22.25
CA THR A 240 -8.98 11.52 -22.72
C THR A 240 -9.56 12.91 -23.03
N ASP A 241 -10.77 12.94 -23.57
CA ASP A 241 -11.58 14.14 -23.80
C ASP A 241 -12.08 14.83 -22.51
N ALA A 242 -11.74 14.31 -21.34
CA ALA A 242 -12.22 14.83 -20.07
C ALA A 242 -11.39 16.06 -19.66
N THR A 243 -11.99 16.98 -18.90
CA THR A 243 -11.24 18.10 -18.31
C THR A 243 -10.53 17.70 -17.01
N ALA A 244 -11.09 16.74 -16.28
CA ALA A 244 -10.55 16.29 -15.01
C ALA A 244 -9.39 15.30 -15.18
N GLN A 245 -8.30 15.53 -14.44
CA GLN A 245 -7.19 14.59 -14.31
C GLN A 245 -7.48 13.52 -13.25
N SER A 246 -6.90 12.33 -13.42
CA SER A 246 -7.02 11.18 -12.52
C SER A 246 -5.65 10.54 -12.33
N GLU A 247 -5.01 10.81 -11.20
CA GLU A 247 -3.65 10.31 -10.93
C GLU A 247 -3.66 9.35 -9.73
N TYR A 248 -3.02 8.20 -9.88
CA TYR A 248 -2.90 7.20 -8.83
C TYR A 248 -1.44 6.84 -8.60
N TYR A 249 -1.03 6.82 -7.34
CA TYR A 249 0.37 6.70 -6.96
C TYR A 249 0.55 5.55 -5.99
N PHE A 250 1.52 4.68 -6.29
CA PHE A 250 1.80 3.50 -5.48
C PHE A 250 3.29 3.40 -5.16
N ALA A 251 3.61 3.06 -3.93
CA ALA A 251 4.96 2.71 -3.50
C ALA A 251 4.92 1.35 -2.79
N ASN A 252 5.59 0.35 -3.38
CA ASN A 252 5.59 -1.04 -2.92
C ASN A 252 4.16 -1.55 -2.67
N THR A 253 3.30 -1.41 -3.69
CA THR A 253 1.86 -1.76 -3.71
C THR A 253 0.96 -0.94 -2.78
N ILE A 254 1.49 0.02 -2.02
CA ILE A 254 0.69 0.89 -1.16
C ILE A 254 0.27 2.13 -1.93
N ASN A 255 -1.03 2.40 -1.94
CA ASN A 255 -1.59 3.64 -2.48
C ASN A 255 -1.19 4.83 -1.59
N THR A 256 -0.60 5.86 -2.20
CA THR A 256 -0.23 7.14 -1.58
C THR A 256 -1.16 8.24 -2.10
N PRO A 257 -2.38 8.39 -1.52
CA PRO A 257 -3.39 9.34 -2.02
C PRO A 257 -2.95 10.80 -1.98
N ASP A 258 -2.05 11.18 -1.06
CA ASP A 258 -1.51 12.54 -0.96
C ASP A 258 -0.27 12.73 -1.86
N GLY A 259 0.01 11.73 -2.71
CA GLY A 259 1.10 11.73 -3.67
C GLY A 259 2.46 11.73 -3.00
N GLY A 260 3.35 12.63 -3.43
CA GLY A 260 4.73 12.66 -2.95
C GLY A 260 5.75 12.87 -4.07
N THR A 261 6.95 12.34 -3.86
CA THR A 261 8.08 12.54 -4.76
C THR A 261 7.89 11.91 -6.14
N HIS A 262 7.26 10.74 -6.23
CA HIS A 262 6.85 10.10 -7.48
C HIS A 262 5.80 10.91 -8.26
N GLN A 263 4.79 11.49 -7.60
CA GLN A 263 3.87 12.45 -8.22
C GLN A 263 4.61 13.67 -8.77
N THR A 264 5.50 14.24 -7.94
CA THR A 264 6.28 15.42 -8.33
C THR A 264 7.13 15.10 -9.55
N GLY A 265 7.71 13.89 -9.63
CA GLY A 265 8.50 13.45 -10.77
C GLY A 265 7.66 13.29 -12.04
N LEU A 266 6.50 12.64 -11.96
CA LEU A 266 5.59 12.49 -13.12
C LEU A 266 5.21 13.86 -13.70
N ARG A 267 4.67 14.75 -12.86
CA ARG A 267 4.21 16.08 -13.30
C ARG A 267 5.35 16.90 -13.88
N SER A 268 6.51 16.94 -13.20
CA SER A 268 7.68 17.68 -13.69
C SER A 268 8.17 17.15 -15.04
N ALA A 269 8.17 15.83 -15.23
CA ALA A 269 8.58 15.21 -16.48
C ALA A 269 7.61 15.49 -17.62
N LEU A 270 6.30 15.37 -17.39
CA LEU A 270 5.28 15.68 -18.40
C LEU A 270 5.35 17.14 -18.82
N THR A 271 5.32 18.08 -17.86
CA THR A 271 5.37 19.51 -18.18
C THR A 271 6.62 19.87 -18.98
N ARG A 272 7.80 19.36 -18.60
CA ARG A 272 9.03 19.63 -19.36
C ARG A 272 9.00 19.00 -20.75
N THR A 273 8.63 17.74 -20.85
CA THR A 273 8.71 16.98 -22.10
C THR A 273 7.74 17.53 -23.15
N LEU A 274 6.52 17.89 -22.74
CA LEU A 274 5.53 18.48 -23.63
C LEU A 274 5.92 19.89 -24.08
N ASN A 275 6.45 20.73 -23.19
CA ASN A 275 6.97 22.05 -23.56
C ASN A 275 8.15 21.93 -24.52
N ASP A 276 9.13 21.07 -24.23
CA ASP A 276 10.29 20.85 -25.09
C ASP A 276 9.87 20.42 -26.50
N TYR A 277 8.87 19.54 -26.60
CA TYR A 277 8.30 19.13 -27.89
C TYR A 277 7.54 20.26 -28.58
N ALA A 278 6.65 20.96 -27.85
CA ALA A 278 5.84 22.04 -28.43
C ALA A 278 6.70 23.17 -28.99
N ARG A 279 7.84 23.48 -28.36
CA ARG A 279 8.83 24.44 -28.87
C ARG A 279 9.56 23.90 -30.11
N LYS A 280 10.09 22.67 -30.04
CA LYS A 280 10.84 22.06 -31.17
C LYS A 280 9.98 21.88 -32.41
N SER A 281 8.69 21.59 -32.23
CA SER A 281 7.72 21.38 -33.32
C SER A 281 7.00 22.68 -33.74
N ASN A 282 7.42 23.85 -33.21
CA ASN A 282 6.81 25.15 -33.49
C ASN A 282 5.29 25.22 -33.22
N ILE A 283 4.78 24.38 -32.30
CA ILE A 283 3.39 24.45 -31.81
C ILE A 283 3.25 25.67 -30.89
N LEU A 284 4.23 25.89 -30.01
CA LEU A 284 4.35 27.12 -29.22
C LEU A 284 5.36 28.06 -29.86
N LYS A 285 4.91 29.26 -30.24
CA LYS A 285 5.78 30.28 -30.83
C LYS A 285 6.68 30.91 -29.78
N GLU A 286 7.86 31.42 -30.17
CA GLU A 286 8.86 31.97 -29.23
C GLU A 286 8.30 32.98 -28.21
N LYS A 287 7.30 33.79 -28.61
CA LYS A 287 6.69 34.82 -27.76
C LYS A 287 5.60 34.32 -26.82
N GLU A 288 5.09 33.11 -27.02
CA GLU A 288 4.07 32.51 -26.17
C GLU A 288 4.72 31.94 -24.90
N GLY A 289 3.97 31.92 -23.79
CA GLY A 289 4.39 31.28 -22.56
C GLY A 289 4.51 29.76 -22.71
N ASN A 290 5.22 29.13 -21.78
CA ASN A 290 5.19 27.67 -21.67
C ASN A 290 3.84 27.21 -21.08
N LEU A 291 3.43 26.00 -21.44
CA LEU A 291 2.33 25.31 -20.77
C LEU A 291 2.68 25.07 -19.31
N ASP A 292 1.71 25.28 -18.42
CA ASP A 292 1.87 24.98 -17.01
C ASP A 292 1.42 23.54 -16.67
N SER A 293 1.46 23.19 -15.39
CA SER A 293 1.03 21.86 -14.94
C SER A 293 -0.48 21.64 -15.09
N LYS A 294 -1.31 22.67 -15.05
CA LYS A 294 -2.75 22.52 -15.27
C LYS A 294 -3.02 22.17 -16.74
N ASP A 295 -2.38 22.88 -17.66
CA ASP A 295 -2.51 22.63 -19.10
C ASP A 295 -2.06 21.22 -19.47
N THR A 296 -0.93 20.78 -18.91
CA THR A 296 -0.31 19.51 -19.26
C THR A 296 -0.96 18.29 -18.59
N LEU A 297 -1.81 18.48 -17.60
CA LEU A 297 -2.49 17.39 -16.89
C LEU A 297 -3.99 17.28 -17.25
N GLU A 298 -4.54 18.24 -17.99
CA GLU A 298 -5.94 18.19 -18.44
C GLU A 298 -6.24 16.87 -19.17
N GLY A 299 -7.30 16.18 -18.74
CA GLY A 299 -7.70 14.88 -19.30
C GLY A 299 -6.75 13.71 -19.05
N LEU A 300 -5.68 13.90 -18.27
CA LEU A 300 -4.72 12.85 -17.98
C LEU A 300 -5.29 11.82 -17.02
N THR A 301 -5.24 10.55 -17.39
CA THR A 301 -5.29 9.44 -16.42
C THR A 301 -3.90 8.81 -16.33
N ALA A 302 -3.31 8.77 -15.14
CA ALA A 302 -1.97 8.25 -14.93
C ALA A 302 -1.87 7.40 -13.67
N ILE A 303 -1.08 6.33 -13.76
CA ILE A 303 -0.73 5.44 -12.66
C ILE A 303 0.77 5.33 -12.61
N VAL A 304 1.35 5.60 -11.44
CA VAL A 304 2.78 5.42 -11.17
C VAL A 304 2.94 4.44 -10.02
N SER A 305 3.58 3.31 -10.27
CA SER A 305 3.92 2.30 -9.28
C SER A 305 5.43 2.21 -9.15
N ILE A 306 5.96 2.47 -7.95
CA ILE A 306 7.38 2.32 -7.66
C ILE A 306 7.63 1.12 -6.75
N LYS A 307 8.74 0.43 -6.99
CA LYS A 307 9.30 -0.66 -6.19
C LYS A 307 10.62 -0.15 -5.61
N HIS A 308 10.55 0.46 -4.43
CA HIS A 308 11.67 1.08 -3.74
C HIS A 308 12.21 0.16 -2.63
N PRO A 309 13.53 -0.10 -2.53
CA PRO A 309 14.10 -0.97 -1.50
C PRO A 309 13.92 -0.40 -0.08
N GLU A 310 14.06 0.93 0.07
CA GLU A 310 13.94 1.63 1.35
C GLU A 310 12.95 2.81 1.28
N PRO A 311 11.63 2.54 1.19
CA PRO A 311 10.64 3.62 1.09
C PRO A 311 10.54 4.40 2.40
N GLN A 312 10.37 5.71 2.29
CA GLN A 312 10.15 6.66 3.38
C GLN A 312 8.80 7.31 3.16
N PHE A 313 7.92 7.16 4.14
CA PHE A 313 6.60 7.76 4.13
C PHE A 313 6.51 8.85 5.19
N GLU A 314 5.65 9.85 4.96
CA GLU A 314 5.42 10.95 5.91
C GLU A 314 4.93 10.46 7.29
N SER A 315 4.12 9.40 7.29
CA SER A 315 3.55 8.81 8.51
C SER A 315 3.20 7.32 8.32
N GLN A 316 2.71 6.71 9.40
CA GLN A 316 2.30 5.30 9.44
C GLN A 316 1.15 4.96 8.47
N THR A 317 0.27 5.92 8.17
CA THR A 317 -0.83 5.73 7.21
C THR A 317 -0.32 5.68 5.76
N LYS A 318 0.94 6.06 5.53
CA LYS A 318 1.67 5.96 4.25
C LYS A 318 0.95 6.68 3.11
N VAL A 319 0.33 7.80 3.43
CA VAL A 319 -0.42 8.61 2.47
C VAL A 319 0.47 9.35 1.48
N LYS A 320 1.75 9.59 1.84
CA LYS A 320 2.70 10.37 1.06
C LYS A 320 4.12 9.80 1.07
N LEU A 321 4.76 9.76 -0.10
CA LEU A 321 6.15 9.29 -0.29
C LEU A 321 7.16 10.46 -0.25
N MET A 322 8.28 10.26 0.45
CA MET A 322 9.28 11.31 0.71
C MET A 322 10.65 11.08 0.03
N ASN A 323 10.89 9.90 -0.55
CA ASN A 323 12.16 9.54 -1.22
C ASN A 323 12.49 10.47 -2.39
N THR A 324 13.53 11.31 -2.27
CA THR A 324 13.92 12.25 -3.34
C THR A 324 14.49 11.57 -4.58
N ASP A 325 15.16 10.44 -4.41
CA ASP A 325 15.63 9.55 -5.49
C ASP A 325 14.47 8.94 -6.30
N ALA A 326 13.31 8.68 -5.66
CA ALA A 326 12.10 8.25 -6.37
C ALA A 326 11.58 9.31 -7.35
N LYS A 327 11.72 10.62 -7.04
CA LYS A 327 11.36 11.70 -7.98
C LYS A 327 12.21 11.60 -9.24
N THR A 328 13.54 11.51 -9.07
CA THR A 328 14.49 11.45 -10.19
C THR A 328 14.26 10.21 -11.05
N ALA A 329 14.03 9.05 -10.42
CA ALA A 329 13.75 7.80 -11.13
C ALA A 329 12.49 7.88 -11.99
N VAL A 330 11.40 8.45 -11.45
CA VAL A 330 10.16 8.66 -12.20
C VAL A 330 10.37 9.66 -13.34
N GLU A 331 11.09 10.77 -13.10
CA GLU A 331 11.34 11.76 -14.15
C GLU A 331 12.09 11.16 -15.36
N GLN A 332 13.12 10.37 -15.10
CA GLN A 332 13.90 9.71 -16.15
C GLN A 332 13.04 8.73 -16.95
N THR A 333 12.29 7.88 -16.23
CA THR A 333 11.44 6.85 -16.84
C THR A 333 10.38 7.46 -17.76
N VAL A 334 9.71 8.54 -17.32
CA VAL A 334 8.67 9.22 -18.11
C VAL A 334 9.25 9.91 -19.33
N ARG A 335 10.39 10.60 -19.21
CA ARG A 335 11.03 11.27 -20.35
C ARG A 335 11.42 10.31 -21.46
N GLU A 336 11.92 9.13 -21.09
CA GLU A 336 12.27 8.10 -22.06
C GLU A 336 11.05 7.52 -22.77
N ALA A 337 9.94 7.30 -22.06
CA ALA A 337 8.70 6.80 -22.65
C ALA A 337 8.12 7.74 -23.71
N PHE A 338 8.20 9.06 -23.46
CA PHE A 338 7.65 10.07 -24.35
C PHE A 338 8.57 10.41 -25.53
N ARG A 339 9.89 10.18 -25.40
CA ARG A 339 10.85 10.49 -26.46
C ARG A 339 10.51 9.86 -27.82
N PRO A 340 10.18 8.55 -27.94
CA PRO A 340 9.81 7.96 -29.22
C PRO A 340 8.42 8.41 -29.69
N ILE A 341 7.45 8.53 -28.78
CA ILE A 341 6.06 8.93 -29.08
C ILE A 341 6.03 10.32 -29.73
N LEU A 342 6.76 11.27 -29.14
CA LEU A 342 6.87 12.62 -29.65
C LEU A 342 7.80 12.71 -30.87
N GLY A 343 8.62 11.68 -31.12
CA GLY A 343 9.41 11.53 -32.34
C GLY A 343 8.62 10.99 -33.53
N GLY A 344 7.32 10.70 -33.37
CA GLY A 344 6.46 10.13 -34.42
C GLY A 344 6.48 8.61 -34.51
N GLU A 345 7.13 7.92 -33.57
CA GLU A 345 6.98 6.47 -33.45
C GLU A 345 5.65 6.14 -32.76
N PRO A 346 4.93 5.07 -33.19
CA PRO A 346 3.72 4.65 -32.49
C PRO A 346 4.04 4.36 -31.02
N ALA A 347 3.11 4.67 -30.11
CA ALA A 347 3.24 4.32 -28.69
C ALA A 347 3.48 2.81 -28.54
N ARG A 348 4.74 2.42 -28.33
CA ARG A 348 5.13 1.02 -28.18
C ARG A 348 4.88 0.61 -26.74
N CYS A 349 4.13 -0.47 -26.57
CA CYS A 349 4.11 -1.24 -25.33
C CYS A 349 5.41 -2.05 -25.27
N GLN A 350 6.51 -1.42 -24.84
CA GLN A 350 7.79 -2.11 -24.76
C GLN A 350 7.89 -2.77 -23.37
N ILE A 351 7.64 -4.08 -23.33
CA ILE A 351 8.00 -4.94 -22.20
C ILE A 351 9.39 -5.48 -22.53
N ASP A 352 10.43 -4.79 -22.06
CA ASP A 352 11.78 -5.37 -22.11
C ASP A 352 11.85 -6.44 -21.00
N TYR A 353 11.96 -7.71 -21.40
CA TYR A 353 12.11 -8.88 -20.50
C TYR A 353 13.51 -8.96 -19.89
#